data_AF-A0A7S2MYH0-F1
#
_entry.id   AF-A0A7S2MYH0-F1
#
_cell.length_a   1.000
_cell.length_b   1.000
_cell.length_c   1.000
_cell.angle_alpha   90.00
_cell.angle_beta   90.00
_cell.angle_gamma   90.00
#
_symmetry.space_group_name_H-M   'P 1'
#
loop_
_entity.id
_entity.type
_entity.pdbx_description
1 polymer ?
#
loop_
_entity_poly.entity_id
_entity_poly.type
_entity_poly.pdbx_seq_one_letter_code
_entity_poly.pdbx_strand_id
1 'polypeptide(L)'
;RRGALATPVDRATLEVGDVDPECALATWNRAHPGQVVQPGDRICRANGEVTREAILSVVEGRGPIALEIERPYLDAAGFERWLCRKVYGKEMVAFDRELE
;
A
#
# COMPACT_ATOMS: atom_id res chain seq x y z
N ARG A 1 26.99 -13.93 -22.21
CA ARG A 1 27.00 -12.46 -22.00
C ARG A 1 25.57 -11.95 -22.12
N ARG A 2 25.19 -10.98 -21.26
CA ARG A 2 23.84 -10.43 -20.96
C ARG A 2 23.08 -11.37 -20.01
N GLY A 3 23.11 -11.23 -18.69
CA GLY A 3 23.15 -10.00 -17.90
C GLY A 3 21.72 -9.57 -17.57
N ALA A 4 20.97 -10.43 -16.87
CA ALA A 4 19.75 -9.99 -16.20
C ALA A 4 20.19 -9.18 -14.98
N LEU A 5 20.42 -7.88 -15.18
CA LEU A 5 20.41 -6.93 -14.09
C LEU A 5 18.94 -6.85 -13.65
N ALA A 6 18.51 -7.82 -12.84
CA ALA A 6 17.45 -7.53 -11.89
C ALA A 6 18.08 -6.55 -10.90
N THR A 7 18.11 -5.27 -11.28
CA THR A 7 18.18 -4.23 -10.27
C THR A 7 17.00 -4.52 -9.35
N PRO A 8 17.21 -4.62 -8.03
CA PRO A 8 16.10 -4.42 -7.12
C PRO A 8 15.61 -3.02 -7.48
N VAL A 9 14.52 -2.94 -8.23
CA VAL A 9 13.71 -1.73 -8.20
C VAL A 9 13.26 -1.73 -6.76
N ASP A 10 13.97 -0.97 -5.93
CA ASP A 10 13.52 -0.60 -4.62
C ASP A 10 12.22 0.16 -4.90
N ARG A 11 11.12 -0.60 -5.02
CA ARG A 11 9.81 -0.08 -5.38
C ARG A 11 9.42 0.68 -4.14
N ALA A 12 9.78 1.95 -4.13
CA ALA A 12 9.44 2.86 -3.07
C ALA A 12 7.92 3.04 -3.12
N THR A 13 7.23 2.09 -2.47
CA THR A 13 5.78 2.07 -2.36
C THR A 13 5.34 3.09 -1.33
N LEU A 14 4.19 3.69 -1.55
CA LEU A 14 3.54 4.54 -0.54
C LEU A 14 2.49 3.72 0.18
N GLU A 15 2.70 3.49 1.46
CA GLU A 15 1.67 2.88 2.31
C GLU A 15 0.57 3.89 2.60
N VAL A 16 -0.68 3.49 2.40
CA VAL A 16 -1.86 4.25 2.79
C VAL A 16 -1.94 4.21 4.31
N GLY A 17 -1.68 5.35 4.96
CA GLY A 17 -1.76 5.46 6.42
C GLY A 17 -3.18 5.67 6.91
N ASP A 18 -3.92 6.53 6.23
CA ASP A 18 -5.31 6.87 6.53
C ASP A 18 -6.04 7.32 5.26
N VAL A 19 -7.38 7.26 5.28
CA VAL A 19 -8.23 7.80 4.20
C VAL A 19 -9.26 8.73 4.83
N ASP A 20 -9.08 10.03 4.62
CA ASP A 20 -10.00 11.06 5.10
C ASP A 20 -11.44 10.77 4.57
N PRO A 21 -12.47 10.72 5.43
CA PRO A 21 -13.82 10.33 5.02
C PRO A 21 -14.49 11.28 4.01
N GLU A 22 -14.02 12.52 3.93
CA GLU A 22 -14.52 13.56 3.04
C GLU A 22 -13.72 13.67 1.73
N CYS A 23 -12.60 12.97 1.61
CA CYS A 23 -11.77 13.07 0.40
C CYS A 23 -12.37 12.35 -0.82
N ALA A 24 -11.80 12.68 -1.99
CA ALA A 24 -12.19 12.06 -3.26
C ALA A 24 -12.02 10.53 -3.23
N LEU A 25 -10.98 10.03 -2.57
CA LEU A 25 -10.73 8.59 -2.44
C LEU A 25 -11.80 7.90 -1.59
N ALA A 26 -12.26 8.51 -0.50
CA ALA A 26 -13.37 7.97 0.29
C ALA A 26 -14.69 7.93 -0.49
N THR A 27 -14.95 8.96 -1.31
CA THR A 27 -16.11 8.97 -2.20
C THR A 27 -16.02 7.88 -3.27
N TRP A 28 -14.83 7.69 -3.86
CA TRP A 28 -14.59 6.61 -4.82
C TRP A 28 -14.74 5.22 -4.18
N ASN A 29 -14.20 5.02 -2.98
CA ASN A 29 -14.32 3.78 -2.21
C ASN A 29 -15.78 3.41 -1.95
N ARG A 30 -16.63 4.37 -1.56
CA ARG A 30 -18.07 4.15 -1.34
C ARG A 30 -18.79 3.69 -2.60
N ALA A 31 -18.38 4.19 -3.77
CA ALA A 31 -18.93 3.78 -5.06
C ALA A 31 -18.39 2.42 -5.56
N HIS A 32 -17.24 1.97 -5.06
CA HIS A 32 -16.54 0.76 -5.52
C HIS A 32 -16.19 -0.18 -4.35
N PRO A 33 -17.19 -0.77 -3.66
CA PRO A 33 -16.97 -1.57 -2.45
C PRO A 33 -16.05 -2.80 -2.66
N GLY A 34 -15.98 -3.34 -3.89
CA GLY A 34 -15.07 -4.45 -4.22
C GLY A 34 -13.61 -4.04 -4.47
N GLN A 35 -13.33 -2.74 -4.61
CA GLN A 35 -12.01 -2.21 -4.97
C GLN A 35 -11.49 -1.19 -3.95
N VAL A 36 -12.10 -1.12 -2.77
CA VAL A 36 -11.79 -0.14 -1.72
C VAL A 36 -10.29 -0.09 -1.44
N VAL A 37 -9.75 1.13 -1.43
CA VAL A 37 -8.42 1.44 -0.93
C VAL A 37 -8.50 1.73 0.55
N GLN A 38 -7.68 1.07 1.36
CA GLN A 38 -7.74 1.16 2.82
C GLN A 38 -6.36 1.26 3.47
N PRO A 39 -6.29 1.68 4.74
CA PRO A 39 -5.03 1.73 5.46
C PRO A 39 -4.29 0.40 5.48
N GLY A 40 -3.00 0.43 5.11
CA GLY A 40 -2.14 -0.74 4.92
C GLY A 40 -2.01 -1.19 3.46
N ASP A 41 -2.80 -0.67 2.54
CA ASP A 41 -2.55 -0.82 1.11
C ASP A 41 -1.27 -0.10 0.72
N ARG A 42 -0.58 -0.62 -0.29
CA ARG A 42 0.65 -0.01 -0.82
C ARG A 42 0.41 0.44 -2.25
N ILE A 43 0.56 1.73 -2.52
CA ILE A 43 0.52 2.27 -3.87
C ILE A 43 1.87 1.97 -4.53
N CYS A 44 1.83 1.14 -5.57
CA CYS A 44 3.00 0.73 -6.34
C CYS A 44 3.16 1.55 -7.62
N ARG A 45 2.04 2.10 -8.13
CA ARG A 45 2.03 2.91 -9.34
C ARG A 45 0.88 3.91 -9.33
N ALA A 46 1.11 5.10 -9.88
CA ALA A 46 0.06 6.10 -10.11
C ALA A 46 0.21 6.72 -11.50
N ASN A 47 -0.81 6.62 -12.35
CA ASN A 47 -0.78 7.14 -13.74
C ASN A 47 0.47 6.72 -14.55
N GLY A 48 1.01 5.53 -14.30
CA GLY A 48 2.22 5.02 -14.96
C GLY A 48 3.53 5.27 -14.20
N GLU A 49 3.52 6.19 -13.23
CA GLU A 49 4.67 6.55 -12.40
C GLU A 49 4.92 5.52 -11.29
N VAL A 50 6.18 5.14 -11.07
CA VAL A 50 6.60 4.06 -10.16
C VAL A 50 7.56 4.49 -9.06
N THR A 51 8.05 5.74 -9.11
CA THR A 51 8.93 6.28 -8.07
C THR A 51 8.10 7.00 -7.02
N ARG A 52 8.57 7.01 -5.77
CA ARG A 52 7.84 7.62 -4.65
C ARG A 52 7.51 9.08 -4.90
N GLU A 53 8.48 9.85 -5.36
CA GLU A 53 8.33 11.29 -5.61
C GLU A 53 7.35 11.56 -6.75
N ALA A 54 7.39 10.76 -7.82
CA ALA A 54 6.46 10.91 -8.94
C ALA A 54 5.05 10.45 -8.58
N ILE A 55 4.91 9.36 -7.82
CA ILE A 55 3.62 8.92 -7.27
C ILE A 55 3.03 10.00 -6.36
N LEU A 56 3.82 10.59 -5.45
CA LEU A 56 3.37 11.69 -4.60
C LEU A 56 2.87 12.87 -5.43
N SER A 57 3.65 13.30 -6.44
CA SER A 57 3.26 14.38 -7.34
C SER A 57 1.93 14.11 -8.06
N VAL A 58 1.69 12.87 -8.50
CA VAL A 58 0.41 12.47 -9.11
C VAL A 58 -0.73 12.51 -8.10
N VAL A 59 -0.51 12.03 -6.88
CA VAL A 59 -1.52 11.97 -5.82
C VAL A 59 -1.88 13.37 -5.30
N GLU A 60 -0.91 14.27 -5.22
CA GLU A 60 -1.11 15.68 -4.85
C GLU A 60 -1.71 16.52 -5.99
N GLY A 61 -1.66 16.00 -7.22
CA GLY A 61 -2.20 16.66 -8.40
C GLY A 61 -3.72 16.80 -8.39
N ARG A 62 -4.23 17.68 -9.27
CA ARG A 62 -5.66 17.82 -9.52
C ARG A 62 -6.01 17.11 -10.81
N GLY A 63 -6.63 15.93 -10.72
CA GLY A 63 -7.06 15.17 -11.88
C GLY A 63 -7.51 13.75 -11.54
N PRO A 64 -8.02 13.00 -12.53
CA PRO A 64 -8.27 11.57 -12.36
C PRO A 64 -6.95 10.83 -12.15
N ILE A 65 -6.97 9.87 -11.21
CA ILE A 65 -5.80 9.06 -10.86
C ILE A 65 -6.17 7.59 -11.04
N ALA A 66 -5.33 6.87 -11.79
CA ALA A 66 -5.32 5.42 -11.84
C ALA A 66 -4.22 4.90 -10.91
N LEU A 67 -4.59 4.10 -9.92
CA LEU A 67 -3.68 3.51 -8.95
C LEU A 67 -3.51 2.02 -9.20
N GLU A 68 -2.27 1.54 -9.15
CA GLU A 68 -1.99 0.11 -8.94
C GLU A 68 -1.58 -0.08 -7.48
N ILE A 69 -2.31 -0.94 -6.76
CA ILE A 69 -2.10 -1.19 -5.34
C ILE A 69 -1.72 -2.64 -5.08
N GLU A 70 -0.80 -2.83 -4.12
CA GLU A 70 -0.50 -4.10 -3.51
C GLU A 70 -1.21 -4.19 -2.15
N ARG A 71 -1.79 -5.35 -1.87
CA ARG A 71 -2.51 -5.64 -0.62
C ARG A 71 -1.76 -6.71 0.15
N PRO A 72 -0.69 -6.35 0.88
CA PRO A 72 0.23 -7.31 1.50
C PRO A 72 -0.39 -8.08 2.67
N TYR A 73 -1.62 -7.74 3.07
CA TYR A 73 -2.36 -8.38 4.16
C TYR A 73 -3.46 -9.35 3.69
N LEU A 74 -3.57 -9.62 2.38
CA LEU A 74 -4.55 -10.59 1.87
C LEU A 74 -4.10 -12.05 1.99
N ASP A 75 -2.83 -12.32 2.31
CA ASP A 75 -2.43 -13.65 2.74
C ASP A 75 -2.68 -13.83 4.25
N ALA A 76 -2.77 -15.08 4.71
CA ALA A 76 -3.08 -15.39 6.12
C ALA A 76 -2.09 -14.70 7.08
N ALA A 77 -0.80 -14.75 6.76
CA ALA A 77 0.26 -14.14 7.56
C ALA A 77 0.18 -12.61 7.59
N GLY A 78 -0.19 -11.98 6.48
CA GLY A 78 -0.33 -10.55 6.36
C GLY A 78 -1.59 -10.02 7.04
N PHE A 79 -2.69 -10.79 7.00
CA PHE A 79 -3.91 -10.46 7.73
C PHE A 79 -3.67 -10.49 9.25
N GLU A 80 -2.99 -11.52 9.74
CA GLU A 80 -2.57 -11.59 11.16
C GLU A 80 -1.69 -10.39 11.52
N ARG A 81 -0.63 -10.09 10.76
CA ARG A 81 0.22 -8.92 11.00
C ARG A 81 -0.55 -7.59 10.99
N TRP A 82 -1.54 -7.44 10.12
CA TRP A 82 -2.36 -6.24 10.03
C TRP A 82 -3.30 -6.10 11.23
N LEU A 83 -4.03 -7.16 11.59
CA LEU A 83 -4.88 -7.20 12.78
C LEU A 83 -4.08 -6.91 14.05
N CYS A 84 -2.93 -7.57 14.18
CA CYS A 84 -2.00 -7.38 15.28
C CYS A 84 -1.61 -5.92 15.48
N ARG A 85 -1.27 -5.21 14.39
CA ARG A 85 -0.90 -3.80 14.41
C ARG A 85 -2.07 -2.87 14.75
N LYS A 86 -3.29 -3.22 14.31
CA LYS A 86 -4.50 -2.42 14.56
C LYS A 86 -5.06 -2.62 15.97
N VAL A 87 -5.00 -3.83 16.50
CA VAL A 87 -5.56 -4.19 17.80
C VAL A 87 -4.58 -3.90 18.95
N TYR A 88 -3.29 -4.19 18.76
CA TYR A 88 -2.28 -4.14 19.82
C TYR A 88 -1.24 -3.02 19.64
N GLY A 89 -1.30 -2.24 18.55
CA GLY A 89 -0.31 -1.20 18.25
C GLY A 89 1.00 -1.74 17.63
N LYS A 90 2.03 -0.89 17.49
CA LYS A 90 3.31 -1.24 16.83
C LYS A 90 4.20 -2.22 17.64
N GLU A 91 3.81 -2.59 18.86
CA GLU A 91 4.64 -3.35 19.81
C GLU A 91 4.45 -4.88 19.76
N MET A 92 4.11 -5.45 18.61
CA MET A 92 4.10 -6.91 18.44
C MET A 92 5.08 -7.39 17.38
N VAL A 93 6.33 -6.92 17.44
CA VAL A 93 7.44 -7.45 16.64
C VAL A 93 8.20 -8.56 17.39
N ALA A 94 7.53 -9.26 18.32
CA ALA A 94 8.19 -10.22 19.21
C ALA A 94 7.56 -11.62 19.22
N PHE A 95 6.74 -12.00 18.21
CA PHE A 95 6.22 -13.38 18.14
C PHE A 95 6.87 -14.25 17.06
N ASP A 96 7.76 -13.69 16.21
CA ASP A 96 8.44 -14.40 15.12
C ASP A 96 9.87 -14.87 15.48
N ARG A 97 10.24 -14.93 16.77
CA ARG A 97 11.59 -15.35 17.21
C ARG A 97 11.66 -16.58 18.11
N GLU A 98 10.58 -17.34 18.28
CA GLU A 98 10.57 -18.58 19.08
C GLU A 98 10.01 -19.80 18.32
N LEU A 99 10.30 -19.89 17.02
CA LEU A 99 10.12 -21.12 16.23
C LEU A 99 11.38 -21.43 15.41
N GLU A 100 12.54 -21.45 16.07
CA GLU A 100 13.73 -22.23 15.65
C GLU A 100 14.39 -22.87 16.87
#